data_AF-A0A1F9E8X6-F1
#
_entry.id   AF-A0A1F9E8X6-F1
#
_cell.length_a   1.000
_cell.length_b   1.000
_cell.length_c   1.000
_cell.angle_alpha   90.00
_cell.angle_beta   90.00
_cell.angle_gamma   90.00
#
_symmetry.space_group_name_H-M   'P 1'
#
loop_
_entity.id
_entity.type
_entity.pdbx_description
1 polymer ?
#
loop_
_entity_poly.entity_id
_entity_poly.type
_entity_poly.pdbx_seq_one_letter_code
_entity_poly.pdbx_strand_id
1 'polypeptide(L)'
;MKKIMFLMMSLSFIPFHSFAQKVEGKDVFNTKCAACHSYGQGDRIGPDLKGITQRRKADWIKKMIKSPDTMLKSDATAKELLKKYNNIPMTNLGLKDAEVNAVMSYLKDEDAKK
;
A
#
# COMPACT_ATOMS: atom_id res chain seq x y z
N MET A 1 -28.84 47.90 -39.95
CA MET A 1 -28.41 46.89 -40.93
C MET A 1 -27.50 45.90 -40.21
N LYS A 2 -27.93 44.64 -40.12
CA LYS A 2 -27.40 43.59 -39.23
C LYS A 2 -26.05 43.08 -39.76
N LYS A 3 -24.96 43.29 -39.02
CA LYS A 3 -23.70 42.56 -39.25
C LYS A 3 -23.74 41.30 -38.40
N ILE A 4 -23.96 40.17 -39.07
CA ILE A 4 -24.09 38.84 -38.49
C ILE A 4 -22.73 38.41 -37.94
N MET A 5 -22.70 38.19 -36.63
CA MET A 5 -21.61 37.60 -35.87
C MET A 5 -21.44 36.14 -36.27
N PHE A 6 -20.40 35.82 -37.05
CA PHE A 6 -20.02 34.43 -37.34
C PHE A 6 -19.19 33.90 -36.16
N LEU A 7 -19.89 33.31 -35.19
CA LEU A 7 -19.29 32.54 -34.10
C LEU A 7 -18.81 31.20 -34.68
N MET A 8 -17.56 31.15 -35.13
CA MET A 8 -16.86 29.91 -35.48
C MET A 8 -16.52 29.16 -34.20
N MET A 9 -17.42 28.29 -33.77
CA MET A 9 -17.22 27.35 -32.66
C MET A 9 -16.16 26.32 -33.07
N SER A 10 -14.89 26.64 -32.85
CA SER A 10 -13.78 25.70 -33.01
C SER A 10 -13.89 24.61 -31.94
N LEU A 11 -14.22 23.38 -32.36
CA LEU A 11 -14.10 22.18 -31.53
C LEU A 11 -12.63 21.96 -31.19
N SER A 12 -12.18 22.52 -30.08
CA SER A 12 -10.89 22.19 -29.49
C SER A 12 -10.94 20.75 -28.99
N PHE A 13 -10.26 19.82 -29.68
CA PHE A 13 -9.95 18.51 -29.16
C PHE A 13 -9.11 18.68 -27.89
N ILE A 14 -9.75 18.58 -26.71
CA ILE A 14 -9.03 18.53 -25.43
C ILE A 14 -8.48 17.10 -25.32
N PRO A 15 -7.15 16.88 -25.36
CA PRO A 15 -6.61 15.57 -25.07
C PRO A 15 -6.94 15.22 -23.63
N PHE A 16 -7.77 14.19 -23.44
CA PHE A 16 -7.99 13.56 -22.14
C PHE A 16 -6.66 12.99 -21.65
N HIS A 17 -5.88 13.82 -20.95
CA HIS A 17 -4.72 13.34 -20.22
C HIS A 17 -5.25 12.50 -19.07
N SER A 18 -4.99 11.19 -19.10
CA SER A 18 -5.18 10.35 -17.94
C SER A 18 -4.23 10.82 -16.85
N PHE A 19 -4.75 11.61 -15.90
CA PHE A 19 -4.06 11.88 -14.65
C PHE A 19 -4.02 10.58 -13.85
N ALA A 20 -2.94 9.83 -13.98
CA ALA A 20 -2.67 8.71 -13.09
C ALA A 20 -2.47 9.28 -11.67
N GLN A 21 -3.46 9.10 -10.79
CA GLN A 21 -3.35 9.54 -9.41
C GLN A 21 -2.21 8.77 -8.72
N LYS A 22 -1.20 9.50 -8.24
CA LYS A 22 -0.12 8.91 -7.45
C LYS A 22 -0.70 8.41 -6.12
N VAL A 23 -0.50 7.14 -5.82
CA VAL A 23 -0.87 6.54 -4.53
C VAL A 23 0.28 6.77 -3.56
N GLU A 24 0.05 7.56 -2.51
CA GLU A 24 1.07 7.81 -1.49
C GLU A 24 1.17 6.63 -0.50
N GLY A 25 2.37 6.05 -0.39
CA GLY A 25 2.59 4.87 0.45
C GLY A 25 2.34 5.11 1.94
N LYS A 26 2.61 6.34 2.42
CA LYS A 26 2.31 6.76 3.80
C LYS A 26 0.80 6.73 4.07
N ASP A 27 -0.02 7.17 3.12
CA ASP A 27 -1.47 7.19 3.28
C ASP A 27 -2.05 5.78 3.27
N VAL A 28 -1.52 4.90 2.40
CA VAL A 28 -1.86 3.47 2.43
C VAL A 28 -1.49 2.87 3.79
N PHE A 29 -0.30 3.14 4.32
CA PHE A 29 0.11 2.64 5.64
C PHE A 29 -0.84 3.12 6.75
N ASN A 30 -1.13 4.42 6.81
CA ASN A 30 -1.97 5.01 7.84
C ASN A 30 -3.40 4.47 7.81
N THR A 31 -3.95 4.28 6.61
CA THR A 31 -5.35 3.87 6.44
C THR A 31 -5.55 2.35 6.48
N LYS A 32 -4.54 1.56 6.12
CA LYS A 32 -4.66 0.10 5.98
C LYS A 32 -3.83 -0.69 7.00
N CYS A 33 -2.73 -0.15 7.52
CA CYS A 33 -1.78 -0.91 8.34
C CYS A 33 -1.72 -0.43 9.79
N ALA A 34 -1.82 0.87 10.03
CA ALA A 34 -1.55 1.50 11.33
C ALA A 34 -2.54 1.14 12.44
N ALA A 35 -3.71 0.58 12.09
CA ALA A 35 -4.66 0.04 13.08
C ALA A 35 -4.09 -1.16 13.84
N CYS A 36 -3.24 -1.97 13.20
CA CYS A 36 -2.70 -3.21 13.80
C CYS A 36 -1.19 -3.14 14.02
N HIS A 37 -0.48 -2.40 13.18
CA HIS A 37 0.97 -2.30 13.21
C HIS A 37 1.43 -0.94 13.70
N SER A 38 2.58 -0.93 14.36
CA SER A 38 3.33 0.30 14.63
C SER A 38 4.55 0.38 13.71
N TYR A 39 5.25 1.51 13.78
CA TYR A 39 6.56 1.69 13.18
C TYR A 39 7.49 2.31 14.22
N GLY A 40 8.33 1.50 14.85
CA GLY A 40 9.32 1.90 15.84
C GLY A 40 8.77 2.13 17.25
N GLN A 41 7.53 1.73 17.50
CA GLN A 41 6.86 1.92 18.80
C GLN A 41 6.56 0.58 19.49
N GLY A 42 7.14 -0.52 19.00
CA GLY A 42 6.94 -1.85 19.55
C GLY A 42 5.70 -2.56 19.00
N ASP A 43 5.57 -3.82 19.41
CA ASP A 43 4.49 -4.72 18.97
C ASP A 43 3.12 -4.22 19.46
N ARG A 44 2.08 -4.41 18.64
CA ARG A 44 0.67 -4.11 18.96
C ARG A 44 -0.18 -5.37 18.73
N ILE A 45 -1.27 -5.25 17.96
CA ILE A 45 -2.03 -6.41 17.47
C ILE A 45 -1.14 -7.25 16.56
N GLY A 46 -0.33 -6.59 15.71
CA GLY A 46 0.72 -7.21 14.91
C GLY A 46 2.13 -6.77 15.30
N PRO A 47 3.16 -7.34 14.67
CA PRO A 47 4.56 -6.96 14.88
C PRO A 47 4.84 -5.50 14.54
N ASP A 48 5.83 -4.91 15.21
CA ASP A 48 6.45 -3.67 14.75
C ASP A 48 7.11 -3.85 13.37
N LEU A 49 6.84 -2.90 12.47
CA LEU A 49 7.33 -2.91 11.10
C LEU A 49 8.63 -2.13 10.91
N LYS A 50 9.16 -1.42 11.90
CA LYS A 50 10.48 -0.77 11.78
C LYS A 50 11.56 -1.78 11.45
N GLY A 51 12.30 -1.59 10.37
CA GLY A 51 13.37 -2.49 9.89
C GLY A 51 12.88 -3.73 9.14
N ILE A 52 11.59 -3.80 8.76
CA ILE A 52 11.02 -4.99 8.11
C ILE A 52 11.68 -5.33 6.78
N THR A 53 12.11 -4.33 6.00
CA THR A 53 12.74 -4.53 4.69
C THR A 53 14.16 -5.07 4.80
N GLN A 54 14.75 -5.00 6.00
CA GLN A 54 16.04 -5.60 6.33
C GLN A 54 15.86 -7.03 6.86
N ARG A 55 14.77 -7.30 7.60
CA ARG A 55 14.47 -8.61 8.19
C ARG A 55 13.88 -9.62 7.22
N ARG A 56 13.19 -9.17 6.16
CA ARG A 56 12.44 -10.02 5.24
C ARG A 56 12.64 -9.61 3.79
N LYS A 57 12.63 -10.61 2.89
CA LYS A 57 12.70 -10.39 1.45
C LYS A 57 11.46 -9.61 0.98
N ALA A 58 11.65 -8.69 0.02
CA ALA A 58 10.59 -7.86 -0.51
C ALA A 58 9.38 -8.68 -1.01
N ASP A 59 9.63 -9.79 -1.71
CA ASP A 59 8.54 -10.64 -2.25
C ASP A 59 7.72 -11.30 -1.14
N TRP A 60 8.36 -11.67 -0.04
CA TRP A 60 7.65 -12.22 1.13
C TRP A 60 6.74 -11.16 1.75
N ILE A 61 7.23 -9.93 1.92
CA ILE A 61 6.44 -8.80 2.47
C ILE A 61 5.24 -8.51 1.56
N LYS A 62 5.46 -8.39 0.24
CA LYS A 62 4.39 -8.15 -0.73
C LYS A 62 3.36 -9.26 -0.72
N LYS A 63 3.79 -10.53 -0.67
CA LYS A 63 2.88 -11.68 -0.62
C LYS A 63 2.09 -11.74 0.69
N MET A 64 2.71 -11.39 1.81
CA MET A 64 2.00 -11.28 3.10
C MET A 64 0.93 -10.18 3.07
N ILE A 65 1.20 -9.04 2.44
CA ILE A 65 0.20 -7.96 2.29
C ILE A 65 -0.94 -8.37 1.34
N LYS A 66 -0.60 -9.02 0.21
CA LYS A 66 -1.56 -9.34 -0.86
C LYS A 66 -2.40 -10.58 -0.58
N SER A 67 -1.84 -11.56 0.13
CA SER A 67 -2.45 -12.88 0.31
C SER A 67 -2.07 -13.50 1.66
N PRO A 68 -2.37 -12.81 2.80
CA PRO A 68 -2.00 -13.31 4.10
C PRO A 68 -2.66 -14.66 4.41
N ASP A 69 -3.90 -14.91 3.97
CA ASP A 69 -4.59 -16.19 4.21
C ASP A 69 -3.82 -17.39 3.64
N THR A 70 -3.23 -17.23 2.45
CA THR A 70 -2.40 -18.26 1.82
C THR A 70 -1.08 -18.42 2.57
N MET A 71 -0.46 -17.31 2.97
CA MET A 71 0.80 -17.33 3.74
C MET A 71 0.60 -18.02 5.09
N LEU A 72 -0.46 -17.70 5.84
CA LEU A 72 -0.79 -18.32 7.13
C LEU A 72 -1.02 -19.84 7.02
N LYS A 73 -1.41 -20.35 5.83
CA LYS A 73 -1.57 -21.79 5.57
C LYS A 73 -0.27 -22.49 5.15
N SER A 74 0.66 -21.79 4.50
CA SER A 74 1.77 -22.43 3.77
C SER A 74 3.17 -22.00 4.21
N ASP A 75 3.34 -20.80 4.75
CA ASP A 75 4.63 -20.23 5.12
C ASP A 75 4.91 -20.45 6.62
N ALA A 76 6.06 -21.06 6.95
CA ALA A 76 6.42 -21.39 8.32
C ALA A 76 6.57 -20.14 9.21
N THR A 77 7.19 -19.08 8.68
CA THR A 77 7.34 -17.81 9.40
C THR A 77 5.99 -17.15 9.66
N ALA A 78 5.08 -17.13 8.69
CA ALA A 78 3.74 -16.59 8.88
C ALA A 78 2.97 -17.35 9.98
N LYS A 79 3.10 -18.68 10.04
CA LYS A 79 2.49 -19.52 11.10
C LYS A 79 3.08 -19.24 12.48
N GLU A 80 4.40 -19.08 12.57
CA GLU A 80 5.07 -18.72 13.82
C GLU A 80 4.61 -17.34 14.32
N LEU A 81 4.53 -16.36 13.42
CA LEU A 81 4.01 -15.04 13.74
C LEU A 81 2.56 -15.12 14.21
N LEU A 82 1.70 -15.89 13.53
CA LEU A 82 0.31 -16.08 13.96
C LEU A 82 0.23 -16.56 15.41
N LYS A 83 1.02 -17.58 15.77
CA LYS A 83 1.09 -18.08 17.15
C LYS A 83 1.62 -17.04 18.13
N LYS A 84 2.66 -16.28 17.74
CA LYS A 84 3.25 -15.22 18.58
C LYS A 84 2.25 -14.08 18.87
N TYR A 85 1.40 -13.74 17.91
CA TYR A 85 0.43 -12.64 18.02
C TYR A 85 -0.98 -13.15 18.33
N ASN A 86 -1.09 -14.05 19.32
CA ASN A 86 -2.35 -14.54 19.91
C ASN A 86 -3.32 -15.21 18.93
N ASN A 87 -2.81 -15.79 17.84
CA ASN A 87 -3.61 -16.36 16.75
C ASN A 87 -4.58 -15.36 16.10
N ILE A 88 -4.30 -14.06 16.19
CA ILE A 88 -5.05 -13.03 15.46
C ILE A 88 -4.49 -13.00 14.03
N PRO A 89 -5.26 -13.41 13.01
CA PRO A 89 -4.77 -13.43 11.63
C PRO A 89 -4.67 -12.01 11.06
N MET A 90 -3.61 -11.75 10.32
CA MET A 90 -3.58 -10.60 9.40
C MET A 90 -4.59 -10.86 8.29
N THR A 91 -5.62 -10.02 8.19
CA THR A 91 -6.68 -10.18 7.20
C THR A 91 -6.24 -9.68 5.83
N ASN A 92 -6.84 -10.22 4.76
CA ASN A 92 -6.66 -9.69 3.43
C ASN A 92 -7.45 -8.37 3.28
N LEU A 93 -6.72 -7.27 3.11
CA LEU A 93 -7.26 -5.91 3.02
C LEU A 93 -7.63 -5.50 1.58
N GLY A 94 -7.46 -6.38 0.60
CA GLY A 94 -7.84 -6.15 -0.80
C GLY A 94 -6.99 -5.11 -1.54
N LEU A 95 -5.76 -4.84 -1.08
CA LEU A 95 -4.88 -3.84 -1.71
C LEU A 95 -4.60 -4.21 -3.16
N LYS A 96 -4.68 -3.24 -4.06
CA LYS A 96 -4.24 -3.32 -5.46
C LYS A 96 -2.71 -3.28 -5.54
N ASP A 97 -2.14 -3.71 -6.66
CA ASP A 97 -0.68 -3.80 -6.81
C ASP A 97 0.01 -2.44 -6.69
N ALA A 98 -0.65 -1.37 -7.15
CA ALA A 98 -0.17 0.00 -6.98
C ALA A 98 -0.06 0.37 -5.48
N GLU A 99 -1.04 0.02 -4.66
CA GLU A 99 -1.05 0.28 -3.22
C GLU A 99 0.01 -0.56 -2.50
N VAL A 100 0.15 -1.84 -2.86
CA VAL A 100 1.19 -2.73 -2.31
C VAL A 100 2.59 -2.18 -2.63
N ASN A 101 2.82 -1.74 -3.87
CA ASN A 101 4.09 -1.14 -4.26
C ASN A 101 4.33 0.20 -3.56
N ALA A 102 3.29 1.02 -3.39
CA ALA A 102 3.39 2.30 -2.68
C ALA A 102 3.77 2.09 -1.21
N VAL A 103 3.07 1.22 -0.48
CA VAL A 103 3.40 0.95 0.94
C VAL A 103 4.75 0.25 1.10
N MET A 104 5.13 -0.63 0.18
CA MET A 104 6.46 -1.25 0.18
C MET A 104 7.57 -0.19 -0.01
N SER A 105 7.35 0.80 -0.88
CA SER A 105 8.32 1.89 -1.09
C SER A 105 8.42 2.77 0.16
N TYR A 106 7.27 3.13 0.75
CA TYR A 106 7.24 3.85 2.03
C TYR A 106 8.01 3.12 3.13
N LEU A 107 7.80 1.81 3.32
CA LEU A 107 8.53 1.03 4.33
C LEU A 107 10.05 1.00 4.07
N LYS A 108 10.47 0.94 2.80
CA LYS A 108 11.90 1.02 2.45
C LYS A 108 12.48 2.38 2.79
N ASP A 109 11.77 3.45 2.46
CA ASP A 109 12.21 4.81 2.74
C ASP A 109 12.31 5.06 4.25
N GLU A 110 11.32 4.61 5.03
CA GLU A 110 11.38 4.69 6.49
C GLU A 110 12.54 3.85 7.06
N ASP A 111 12.75 2.63 6.57
CA ASP A 111 13.85 1.76 7.03
C ASP A 111 15.24 2.35 6.68
N ALA A 112 15.31 3.21 5.66
CA ALA A 112 16.54 3.89 5.25
C ALA A 112 16.84 5.16 6.05
N LYS A 113 15.86 5.75 6.76
CA LYS A 113 16.01 7.05 7.46
C LYS A 113 16.88 7.01 8.72
N LYS A 114 17.26 5.83 9.21
CA LYS A 114 18.04 5.57 10.45
C LYS A 114 17.46 6.21 11.72
#